data_AF-A0A1S1QDP2-F1
#
_entry.id   AF-A0A1S1QDP2-F1
#
_cell.length_a   1.000
_cell.length_b   1.000
_cell.length_c   1.000
_cell.angle_alpha   90.00
_cell.angle_beta   90.00
_cell.angle_gamma   90.00
#
_symmetry.space_group_name_H-M   'P 1'
#
loop_
_entity.id
_entity.type
_entity.pdbx_description
1 polymer ?
#
loop_
_entity_poly.entity_id
_entity_poly.type
_entity_poly.pdbx_seq_one_letter_code
_entity_poly.pdbx_strand_id
1 'polypeptide(L)'
;MSLRERQKLARRQRIVEAAVALFAERGFEAVPVAEIAQRAEVSPATVFNYFPTKEDLIYDGMAAFHTALLGAIRGRGPGVSVPAAFREFLLQPRGLLVTPDPGAREQLAVVARVIRESPALQARERQEAERSVAALAALVTADLEAGPRDLRPWVLATALVGVSRAMSRAVQQAAIDGRLGPDFTAELMAAGTDALTMIEQGCTA
;
A
#
# COMPACT_ATOMS: atom_id res chain seq x y z
N MET A 1 21.36 -6.73 12.34
CA MET A 1 21.45 -5.54 11.46
C MET A 1 22.76 -4.82 11.69
N SER A 2 23.47 -4.50 10.61
CA SER A 2 24.75 -3.77 10.65
C SER A 2 24.57 -2.28 10.95
N LEU A 3 25.64 -1.59 11.37
CA LEU A 3 25.62 -0.14 11.57
C LEU A 3 25.25 0.61 10.27
N ARG A 4 25.70 0.11 9.11
CA ARG A 4 25.40 0.67 7.79
C ARG A 4 23.91 0.58 7.46
N GLU A 5 23.26 -0.55 7.76
CA GLU A 5 21.81 -0.73 7.56
C GLU A 5 21.00 0.22 8.45
N ARG A 6 21.39 0.36 9.73
CA ARG A 6 20.72 1.30 10.64
C ARG A 6 20.85 2.75 10.18
N GLN A 7 22.04 3.17 9.75
CA GLN A 7 22.27 4.51 9.21
C GLN A 7 21.48 4.75 7.91
N LYS A 8 21.39 3.74 7.03
CA LYS A 8 20.59 3.81 5.81
C LYS A 8 19.11 4.03 6.11
N LEU A 9 18.55 3.27 7.05
CA LEU A 9 17.16 3.40 7.48
C LEU A 9 16.88 4.75 8.15
N ALA A 10 17.75 5.19 9.06
CA ALA A 10 17.59 6.48 9.73
C ALA A 10 17.59 7.65 8.74
N ARG A 11 18.48 7.64 7.74
CA ARG A 11 18.51 8.66 6.68
C ARG A 11 17.23 8.65 5.86
N ARG A 12 16.76 7.46 5.49
CA ARG A 12 15.53 7.28 4.73
C ARG A 12 14.31 7.83 5.47
N GLN A 13 14.22 7.54 6.76
CA GLN A 13 13.15 8.03 7.64
C GLN A 13 13.14 9.56 7.73
N ARG A 14 14.31 10.20 7.95
CA ARG A 14 14.43 11.67 7.98
C ARG A 14 13.95 12.34 6.69
N ILE A 15 14.21 11.72 5.53
CA ILE A 15 13.75 12.24 4.23
C ILE A 15 12.22 12.19 4.15
N VAL A 16 11.60 11.08 4.56
CA VAL A 16 10.13 10.92 4.57
C VAL A 16 9.48 11.90 5.54
N GLU A 17 10.04 12.07 6.74
CA GLU A 17 9.53 13.02 7.73
C GLU A 17 9.58 14.46 7.22
N ALA A 18 10.69 14.87 6.60
CA ALA A 18 10.83 16.18 5.98
C ALA A 18 9.80 16.38 4.84
N ALA A 19 9.60 15.35 4.01
CA ALA A 19 8.65 15.39 2.90
C ALA A 19 7.21 15.53 3.40
N VAL A 20 6.78 14.67 4.33
CA VAL A 20 5.41 14.68 4.88
C VAL A 20 5.09 16.01 5.54
N ALA A 21 6.03 16.59 6.31
CA ALA A 21 5.84 17.90 6.93
C ALA A 21 5.61 19.00 5.87
N LEU A 22 6.48 19.07 4.85
CA LEU A 22 6.35 20.08 3.79
C LEU A 22 5.07 19.89 2.96
N PHE A 23 4.71 18.65 2.64
CA PHE A 23 3.47 18.35 1.91
C PHE A 23 2.23 18.70 2.72
N ALA A 24 2.26 18.52 4.04
CA ALA A 24 1.18 18.92 4.93
C ALA A 24 0.96 20.45 4.94
N GLU A 25 2.04 21.21 4.90
CA GLU A 25 2.02 22.67 4.95
C GLU A 25 1.60 23.31 3.62
N ARG A 26 2.05 22.76 2.49
CA ARG A 26 1.98 23.43 1.17
C ARG A 26 1.32 22.61 0.07
N GLY A 27 0.93 21.37 0.35
CA GLY A 27 0.44 20.43 -0.64
C GLY A 27 1.58 19.71 -1.39
N PHE A 28 1.25 18.58 -2.02
CA PHE A 28 2.24 17.75 -2.71
C PHE A 28 2.87 18.51 -3.87
N GLU A 29 2.08 19.14 -4.74
CA GLU A 29 2.49 19.74 -6.01
C GLU A 29 3.50 20.87 -5.81
N ALA A 30 3.27 21.75 -4.83
CA ALA A 30 4.03 22.97 -4.61
C ALA A 30 5.41 22.78 -3.95
N VAL A 31 5.75 21.56 -3.50
CA VAL A 31 6.99 21.28 -2.76
C VAL A 31 8.03 20.62 -3.68
N PRO A 32 9.12 21.29 -4.08
CA PRO A 32 10.18 20.67 -4.87
C PRO A 32 11.05 19.73 -4.03
N VAL A 33 11.59 18.68 -4.65
CA VAL A 33 12.48 17.70 -3.99
C VAL A 33 13.74 18.35 -3.41
N ALA A 34 14.20 19.46 -4.00
CA ALA A 34 15.36 20.21 -3.49
C ALA A 34 15.12 20.79 -2.09
N GLU A 35 13.91 21.29 -1.80
CA GLU A 35 13.55 21.80 -0.47
C GLU A 35 13.45 20.67 0.55
N ILE A 36 12.92 19.50 0.15
CA ILE A 36 12.88 18.29 0.98
C ILE A 36 14.31 17.86 1.34
N ALA A 37 15.21 17.85 0.34
CA ALA A 37 16.61 17.50 0.54
C ALA A 37 17.30 18.46 1.52
N GLN A 38 17.07 19.77 1.36
CA GLN A 38 17.59 20.79 2.27
C GLN A 38 17.10 20.57 3.71
N ARG A 39 15.79 20.36 3.90
CA ARG A 39 15.19 20.11 5.23
C ARG A 39 15.68 18.80 5.85
N ALA A 40 15.96 17.79 5.03
CA ALA A 40 16.50 16.51 5.48
C ALA A 40 18.04 16.49 5.60
N GLU A 41 18.72 17.63 5.36
CA GLU A 41 20.17 17.76 5.40
C GLU A 41 20.89 16.72 4.51
N VAL A 42 20.39 16.54 3.28
CA VAL A 42 20.97 15.67 2.27
C VAL A 42 20.99 16.37 0.90
N SER A 43 21.72 15.81 -0.07
CA SER A 43 21.65 16.32 -1.44
C SER A 43 20.38 15.83 -2.16
N PRO A 44 19.87 16.55 -3.18
CA PRO A 44 18.76 16.07 -4.00
C PRO A 44 19.05 14.71 -4.66
N ALA A 45 20.29 14.49 -5.11
CA ALA A 45 20.74 13.20 -5.62
C ALA A 45 20.62 12.08 -4.57
N THR A 46 20.89 12.38 -3.29
CA THR A 46 20.66 11.42 -2.20
C THR A 46 19.18 11.11 -2.06
N VAL A 47 18.27 12.08 -2.19
CA VAL A 47 16.82 11.79 -2.16
C VAL A 47 16.45 10.85 -3.30
N PHE A 48 16.84 11.16 -4.55
CA PHE A 48 16.54 10.32 -5.71
C PHE A 48 17.16 8.91 -5.65
N ASN A 49 18.32 8.75 -4.99
CA ASN A 49 18.91 7.43 -4.76
C ASN A 49 18.06 6.54 -3.84
N TYR A 50 17.28 7.14 -2.94
CA TYR A 50 16.38 6.39 -2.07
C TYR A 50 14.95 6.31 -2.62
N PHE A 51 14.51 7.36 -3.32
CA PHE A 51 13.16 7.56 -3.83
C PHE A 51 13.24 8.02 -5.28
N PRO A 52 13.20 7.10 -6.25
CA PRO A 52 13.39 7.43 -7.67
C PRO A 52 12.43 8.50 -8.19
N THR A 53 11.22 8.54 -7.64
CA THR A 53 10.22 9.57 -7.92
C THR A 53 9.78 10.27 -6.64
N LYS A 54 9.18 11.46 -6.78
CA LYS A 54 8.69 12.23 -5.62
C LYS A 54 7.52 11.53 -4.96
N GLU A 55 6.70 10.85 -5.73
CA GLU A 55 5.56 10.04 -5.27
C GLU A 55 6.02 8.89 -4.38
N ASP A 56 7.22 8.34 -4.59
CA ASP A 56 7.78 7.29 -3.75
C ASP A 56 8.01 7.77 -2.31
N LEU A 57 8.13 9.08 -2.06
CA LEU A 57 8.20 9.62 -0.68
C LEU A 57 6.92 9.35 0.14
N ILE A 58 5.79 9.12 -0.53
CA ILE A 58 4.51 8.75 0.08
C ILE A 58 4.26 7.24 -0.02
N TYR A 59 4.49 6.66 -1.21
CA TYR A 59 4.07 5.29 -1.53
C TYR A 59 5.07 4.20 -1.18
N ASP A 60 6.27 4.55 -0.74
CA ASP A 60 7.32 3.56 -0.50
C ASP A 60 6.92 2.44 0.50
N GLY A 61 6.19 2.79 1.57
CA GLY A 61 5.63 1.79 2.49
C GLY A 61 4.60 0.87 1.82
N MET A 62 3.83 1.38 0.86
CA MET A 62 2.88 0.59 0.09
C MET A 62 3.57 -0.33 -0.93
N ALA A 63 4.67 0.12 -1.54
CA ALA A 63 5.48 -0.72 -2.42
C ALA A 63 6.04 -1.94 -1.67
N ALA A 64 6.49 -1.76 -0.42
CA ALA A 64 6.91 -2.85 0.45
C ALA A 64 5.75 -3.81 0.76
N PHE A 65 4.55 -3.29 1.06
CA PHE A 65 3.35 -4.10 1.29
C PHE A 65 2.99 -4.95 0.07
N HIS A 66 2.93 -4.35 -1.13
CA HIS A 66 2.64 -5.09 -2.37
C HIS A 66 3.69 -6.17 -2.65
N THR A 67 4.96 -5.85 -2.43
CA THR A 67 6.05 -6.82 -2.59
C THR A 67 5.86 -8.01 -1.64
N ALA A 68 5.54 -7.75 -0.38
CA ALA A 68 5.28 -8.78 0.63
C ALA A 68 4.03 -9.62 0.29
N LEU A 69 2.95 -8.99 -0.19
CA LEU A 69 1.73 -9.67 -0.64
C LEU A 69 2.00 -10.65 -1.78
N LEU A 70 2.67 -10.18 -2.84
CA LEU A 70 3.04 -11.04 -3.97
C LEU A 70 4.02 -12.13 -3.54
N GLY A 71 4.92 -11.84 -2.60
CA GLY A 71 5.80 -12.82 -1.99
C GLY A 71 5.03 -13.92 -1.23
N ALA A 72 4.06 -13.54 -0.40
CA ALA A 72 3.22 -14.47 0.34
C ALA A 72 2.41 -15.37 -0.60
N ILE A 73 1.87 -14.81 -1.68
CA ILE A 73 1.15 -15.59 -2.69
C ILE A 73 2.11 -16.53 -3.41
N ARG A 74 3.29 -16.08 -3.87
CA ARG A 74 4.26 -16.96 -4.54
C ARG A 74 4.78 -18.07 -3.64
N GLY A 75 4.97 -17.79 -2.35
CA GLY A 75 5.46 -18.73 -1.34
C GLY A 75 4.37 -19.57 -0.66
N ARG A 76 3.12 -19.49 -1.13
CA ARG A 76 2.00 -20.26 -0.55
C ARG A 76 2.25 -21.76 -0.61
N GLY A 77 1.74 -22.49 0.37
CA GLY A 77 1.90 -23.94 0.45
C GLY A 77 1.21 -24.70 -0.69
N PRO A 78 1.62 -25.94 -0.99
CA PRO A 78 0.93 -26.78 -1.98
C PRO A 78 -0.57 -26.91 -1.65
N GLY A 79 -1.43 -26.74 -2.65
CA GLY A 79 -2.88 -26.79 -2.48
C GLY A 79 -3.53 -25.52 -1.92
N VAL A 80 -2.75 -24.50 -1.53
CA VAL A 80 -3.29 -23.19 -1.14
C VAL A 80 -3.58 -22.38 -2.41
N SER A 81 -4.83 -21.95 -2.58
CA SER A 81 -5.25 -21.13 -3.73
C SER A 81 -4.74 -19.68 -3.60
N VAL A 82 -4.62 -18.98 -4.73
CA VAL A 82 -4.27 -17.54 -4.72
C VAL A 82 -5.23 -16.70 -3.86
N PRO A 83 -6.57 -16.85 -3.95
CA PRO A 83 -7.50 -16.12 -3.07
C PRO A 83 -7.26 -16.40 -1.59
N ALA A 84 -7.00 -17.66 -1.21
CA ALA A 84 -6.76 -18.03 0.19
C ALA A 84 -5.46 -17.38 0.72
N ALA A 85 -4.37 -17.44 -0.05
CA ALA A 85 -3.10 -16.79 0.32
C ALA A 85 -3.24 -15.26 0.38
N PHE A 86 -3.98 -14.66 -0.56
CA PHE A 86 -4.28 -13.24 -0.56
C PHE A 86 -5.11 -12.85 0.68
N ARG A 87 -6.14 -13.62 1.02
CA ARG A 87 -6.98 -13.43 2.19
C ARG A 87 -6.16 -13.48 3.47
N GLU A 88 -5.39 -14.55 3.66
CA GLU A 88 -4.54 -14.71 4.84
C GLU A 88 -3.60 -13.52 4.99
N PHE A 89 -2.92 -13.13 3.91
CA PHE A 89 -2.05 -11.97 3.96
C PHE A 89 -2.83 -10.71 4.27
N LEU A 90 -3.86 -10.35 3.51
CA LEU A 90 -4.57 -9.07 3.64
C LEU A 90 -5.27 -8.92 5.00
N LEU A 91 -5.80 -10.03 5.54
CA LEU A 91 -6.52 -10.04 6.81
C LEU A 91 -5.64 -10.20 8.05
N GLN A 92 -4.32 -10.11 7.93
CA GLN A 92 -3.45 -9.97 9.09
C GLN A 92 -3.39 -8.49 9.53
N PRO A 93 -3.88 -8.13 10.73
CA PRO A 93 -3.77 -6.78 11.24
C PRO A 93 -2.28 -6.43 11.43
N ARG A 94 -1.79 -5.42 10.71
CA ARG A 94 -0.38 -5.02 10.76
C ARG A 94 -0.17 -3.53 10.53
N GLY A 95 1.01 -3.08 10.95
CA GLY A 95 1.45 -1.70 10.78
C GLY A 95 0.46 -0.71 11.38
N LEU A 96 -0.01 0.20 10.53
CA LEU A 96 -0.78 1.38 10.91
C LEU A 96 -2.20 1.08 11.38
N LEU A 97 -2.74 -0.10 11.05
CA LEU A 97 -4.06 -0.58 11.53
C LEU A 97 -4.07 -0.96 13.01
N VAL A 98 -2.90 -1.23 13.57
CA VAL A 98 -2.76 -1.72 14.95
C VAL A 98 -1.85 -0.83 15.79
N THR A 99 -1.46 0.34 15.28
CA THR A 99 -0.60 1.26 16.04
C THR A 99 -1.36 1.85 17.24
N PRO A 100 -0.85 1.69 18.48
CA PRO A 100 -1.44 2.31 19.66
C PRO A 100 -1.07 3.80 19.77
N ASP A 101 -0.05 4.25 19.02
CA ASP A 101 0.49 5.60 19.10
C ASP A 101 -0.46 6.63 18.45
N PRO A 102 -0.99 7.60 19.21
CA PRO A 102 -1.80 8.68 18.68
C PRO A 102 -1.06 9.56 17.66
N GLY A 103 0.25 9.78 17.84
CA GLY A 103 1.06 10.59 16.93
C GLY A 103 1.16 9.96 15.55
N ALA A 104 1.38 8.64 15.50
CA ALA A 104 1.31 7.88 14.25
C ALA A 104 -0.06 8.01 13.56
N ARG A 105 -1.17 8.04 14.30
CA ARG A 105 -2.52 8.22 13.71
C ARG A 105 -2.73 9.61 13.14
N GLU A 106 -2.23 10.64 13.80
CA GLU A 106 -2.26 12.02 13.29
C GLU A 106 -1.44 12.16 12.01
N GLN A 107 -0.22 11.59 12.00
CA GLN A 107 0.62 11.58 10.81
C GLN A 107 -0.06 10.87 9.63
N LEU A 108 -0.83 9.80 9.89
CA LEU A 108 -1.63 9.15 8.86
C LEU A 108 -2.75 10.03 8.32
N ALA A 109 -3.44 10.76 9.19
CA ALA A 109 -4.49 11.68 8.76
C ALA A 109 -3.92 12.75 7.83
N VAL A 110 -2.72 13.25 8.15
CA VAL A 110 -1.96 14.19 7.31
C VAL A 110 -1.62 13.57 5.95
N VAL A 111 -0.99 12.39 5.93
CA VAL A 111 -0.62 11.71 4.68
C VAL A 111 -1.86 11.37 3.84
N ALA A 112 -2.92 10.87 4.47
CA ALA A 112 -4.18 10.56 3.80
C ALA A 112 -4.82 11.79 3.15
N ARG A 113 -4.76 12.95 3.82
CA ARG A 113 -5.22 14.22 3.26
C ARG A 113 -4.40 14.63 2.04
N VAL A 114 -3.07 14.57 2.15
CA VAL A 114 -2.15 14.85 1.03
C VAL A 114 -2.43 13.95 -0.18
N ILE A 115 -2.60 12.64 0.02
CA ILE A 115 -2.95 11.70 -1.05
C ILE A 115 -4.29 12.09 -1.70
N ARG A 116 -5.31 12.38 -0.88
CA ARG A 116 -6.66 12.69 -1.36
C ARG A 116 -6.71 14.00 -2.15
N GLU A 117 -5.90 14.98 -1.79
CA GLU A 117 -5.90 16.31 -2.40
C GLU A 117 -4.98 16.41 -3.62
N SER A 118 -4.10 15.42 -3.84
CA SER A 118 -3.15 15.40 -4.96
C SER A 118 -3.61 14.51 -6.11
N PRO A 119 -3.93 15.07 -7.30
CA PRO A 119 -4.23 14.28 -8.49
C PRO A 119 -3.06 13.38 -8.93
N ALA A 120 -1.82 13.83 -8.71
CA ALA A 120 -0.62 13.08 -9.05
C ALA A 120 -0.48 11.81 -8.19
N LEU A 121 -0.71 11.92 -6.88
CA LEU A 121 -0.69 10.76 -5.98
C LEU A 121 -1.84 9.79 -6.28
N GLN A 122 -3.04 10.30 -6.54
CA GLN A 122 -4.16 9.43 -6.96
C GLN A 122 -3.88 8.71 -8.29
N ALA A 123 -3.23 9.37 -9.26
CA ALA A 123 -2.82 8.74 -10.51
C ALA A 123 -1.77 7.65 -10.27
N ARG A 124 -0.80 7.90 -9.40
CA ARG A 124 0.20 6.91 -8.97
C ARG A 124 -0.46 5.69 -8.34
N GLU A 125 -1.42 5.87 -7.43
CA GLU A 125 -2.15 4.76 -6.79
C GLU A 125 -2.88 3.88 -7.83
N ARG A 126 -3.52 4.48 -8.83
CA ARG A 126 -4.17 3.74 -9.92
C ARG A 126 -3.16 2.94 -10.74
N GLN A 127 -2.01 3.55 -11.07
CA GLN A 127 -0.95 2.87 -11.80
C GLN A 127 -0.38 1.68 -11.02
N GLU A 128 -0.15 1.82 -9.71
CA GLU A 128 0.31 0.71 -8.87
C GLU A 128 -0.73 -0.40 -8.77
N ALA A 129 -2.02 -0.06 -8.68
CA ALA A 129 -3.09 -1.04 -8.70
C ALA A 129 -3.10 -1.84 -10.02
N GLU A 130 -2.98 -1.18 -11.16
CA GLU A 130 -2.93 -1.84 -12.47
C GLU A 130 -1.74 -2.82 -12.57
N ARG A 131 -0.56 -2.41 -12.07
CA ARG A 131 0.62 -3.30 -12.02
C ARG A 131 0.38 -4.51 -11.12
N SER A 132 -0.25 -4.30 -9.96
CA SER A 132 -0.60 -5.39 -9.04
C SER A 132 -1.61 -6.36 -9.66
N VAL A 133 -2.59 -5.86 -10.42
CA VAL A 133 -3.54 -6.71 -11.17
C VAL A 133 -2.78 -7.55 -12.19
N ALA A 134 -1.91 -6.95 -13.01
CA ALA A 134 -1.14 -7.69 -14.01
C ALA A 134 -0.26 -8.77 -13.37
N ALA A 135 0.40 -8.44 -12.25
CA ALA A 135 1.25 -9.39 -11.52
C ALA A 135 0.46 -10.57 -10.93
N LEU A 136 -0.73 -10.31 -10.36
CA LEU A 136 -1.60 -11.34 -9.83
C LEU A 136 -2.24 -12.19 -10.94
N ALA A 137 -2.67 -11.57 -12.03
CA ALA A 137 -3.24 -12.28 -13.17
C ALA A 137 -2.23 -13.26 -13.78
N ALA A 138 -0.96 -12.88 -13.86
CA ALA A 138 0.12 -13.77 -14.30
C ALA A 138 0.28 -14.99 -13.37
N LEU A 139 0.18 -14.80 -12.05
CA LEU A 139 0.25 -15.91 -11.09
C LEU A 139 -0.97 -16.85 -11.22
N VAL A 140 -2.17 -16.30 -11.32
CA VAL A 140 -3.40 -17.09 -11.49
C VAL A 140 -3.42 -17.83 -12.83
N THR A 141 -2.89 -17.22 -13.89
CA THR A 141 -2.78 -17.86 -15.21
C THR A 141 -1.93 -19.13 -15.14
N ALA A 142 -0.80 -19.06 -14.43
CA ALA A 142 0.07 -20.22 -14.24
C ALA A 142 -0.63 -21.33 -13.42
N ASP A 143 -1.36 -20.96 -12.37
CA ASP A 143 -2.08 -21.91 -11.50
C ASP A 143 -3.21 -22.65 -12.20
N LEU A 144 -3.96 -21.94 -13.05
CA LEU A 144 -5.12 -22.48 -13.75
C LEU A 144 -4.76 -23.13 -15.09
N GLU A 145 -3.48 -23.11 -15.48
CA GLU A 145 -3.01 -23.45 -16.84
C GLU A 145 -3.86 -22.76 -17.92
N ALA A 146 -4.20 -21.50 -17.65
CA ALA A 146 -5.21 -20.77 -18.42
C ALA A 146 -4.70 -20.37 -19.81
N GLY A 147 -5.53 -20.57 -20.83
CA GLY A 147 -5.22 -20.20 -22.21
C GLY A 147 -5.28 -18.68 -22.46
N PRO A 148 -4.77 -18.18 -23.60
CA PRO A 148 -4.65 -16.74 -23.89
C PRO A 148 -5.96 -15.94 -23.93
N ARG A 149 -7.11 -16.61 -24.04
CA ARG A 149 -8.45 -15.99 -24.08
C ARG A 149 -9.24 -16.19 -22.78
N ASP A 150 -8.66 -16.84 -21.79
CA ASP A 150 -9.29 -17.01 -20.50
C ASP A 150 -9.22 -15.70 -19.72
N LEU A 151 -10.39 -15.13 -19.42
CA LEU A 151 -10.51 -13.88 -18.69
C LEU A 151 -10.49 -14.07 -17.17
N ARG A 152 -10.66 -15.31 -16.69
CA ARG A 152 -10.75 -15.62 -15.24
C ARG A 152 -9.54 -15.11 -14.44
N PRO A 153 -8.28 -15.25 -14.89
CA PRO A 153 -7.13 -14.71 -14.15
C PRO A 153 -7.20 -13.20 -13.94
N TRP A 154 -7.60 -12.46 -14.97
CA TRP A 154 -7.73 -11.00 -14.91
C TRP A 154 -8.91 -10.56 -14.06
N VAL A 155 -10.05 -11.23 -14.17
CA VAL A 155 -11.24 -10.94 -13.35
C VAL A 155 -10.93 -11.18 -11.87
N LEU A 156 -10.34 -12.33 -11.54
CA LEU A 156 -9.97 -12.65 -10.15
C LEU A 156 -8.93 -11.67 -9.60
N ALA A 157 -7.86 -11.39 -10.34
CA ALA A 157 -6.85 -10.44 -9.93
C ALA A 157 -7.43 -9.03 -9.69
N THR A 158 -8.31 -8.57 -10.58
CA THR A 158 -9.00 -7.28 -10.45
C THR A 158 -9.87 -7.24 -9.20
N ALA A 159 -10.64 -8.30 -8.94
CA ALA A 159 -11.49 -8.40 -7.76
C ALA A 159 -10.67 -8.35 -6.45
N LEU A 160 -9.59 -9.15 -6.36
CA LEU A 160 -8.71 -9.19 -5.20
C LEU A 160 -8.03 -7.83 -4.94
N VAL A 161 -7.43 -7.21 -5.97
CA VAL A 161 -6.83 -5.86 -5.84
C VAL A 161 -7.90 -4.82 -5.48
N GLY A 162 -9.11 -4.97 -6.00
CA GLY A 162 -10.27 -4.15 -5.64
C GLY A 162 -10.54 -4.13 -4.13
N VAL A 163 -10.49 -5.30 -3.46
CA VAL A 163 -10.64 -5.39 -2.00
C VAL A 163 -9.55 -4.61 -1.27
N SER A 164 -8.28 -4.83 -1.64
CA SER A 164 -7.16 -4.11 -0.99
C SER A 164 -7.31 -2.59 -1.13
N ARG A 165 -7.73 -2.11 -2.31
CA ARG A 165 -7.95 -0.67 -2.55
C ARG A 165 -9.12 -0.12 -1.75
N ALA A 166 -10.22 -0.86 -1.68
CA ALA A 166 -11.38 -0.47 -0.88
C ALA A 166 -11.00 -0.33 0.61
N MET A 167 -10.21 -1.29 1.14
CA MET A 167 -9.71 -1.22 2.51
C MET A 167 -8.75 -0.04 2.71
N SER A 168 -7.78 0.18 1.82
CA SER A 168 -6.86 1.32 1.90
C SER A 168 -7.60 2.67 1.89
N ARG A 169 -8.63 2.81 1.05
CA ARG A 169 -9.48 4.01 1.02
C ARG A 169 -10.27 4.19 2.31
N ALA A 170 -10.82 3.12 2.88
CA ALA A 170 -11.52 3.18 4.16
C ALA A 170 -10.58 3.62 5.29
N VAL A 171 -9.34 3.13 5.32
CA VAL A 171 -8.31 3.54 6.27
C VAL A 171 -7.95 5.01 6.12
N GLN A 172 -7.70 5.48 4.89
CA GLN A 172 -7.41 6.88 4.62
C GLN A 172 -8.55 7.79 5.10
N GLN A 173 -9.80 7.41 4.81
CA GLN A 173 -10.97 8.18 5.24
C GLN A 173 -11.13 8.17 6.76
N ALA A 174 -10.98 7.01 7.40
CA ALA A 174 -11.03 6.92 8.87
C ALA A 174 -9.91 7.69 9.55
N ALA A 175 -8.71 7.76 8.95
CA ALA A 175 -7.62 8.59 9.42
C ALA A 175 -8.01 10.07 9.41
N ILE A 176 -8.55 10.55 8.29
CA ILE A 176 -9.01 11.94 8.13
C ILE A 176 -10.13 12.27 9.12
N ASP A 177 -11.04 11.33 9.36
CA ASP A 177 -12.18 11.51 10.26
C ASP A 177 -11.82 11.30 11.75
N GLY A 178 -10.56 10.95 12.07
CA GLY A 178 -10.13 10.65 13.44
C GLY A 178 -10.74 9.38 14.04
N ARG A 179 -11.21 8.45 13.20
CA ARG A 179 -11.89 7.21 13.61
C ARG A 179 -10.96 5.98 13.70
N LEU A 180 -9.66 6.14 13.47
CA LEU A 180 -8.70 5.04 13.61
C LEU A 180 -8.65 4.55 15.06
N GLY A 181 -8.83 3.24 15.24
CA GLY A 181 -8.80 2.59 16.54
C GLY A 181 -9.23 1.12 16.44
N PRO A 182 -9.24 0.39 17.56
CA PRO A 182 -9.56 -1.03 17.59
C PRO A 182 -10.93 -1.35 16.99
N ASP A 183 -11.95 -0.52 17.26
CA ASP A 183 -13.31 -0.72 16.78
C ASP A 183 -13.39 -0.62 15.25
N PHE A 184 -12.85 0.46 14.67
CA PHE A 184 -12.75 0.61 13.22
C PHE A 184 -11.92 -0.51 12.59
N THR A 185 -10.83 -0.92 13.22
CA THR A 185 -10.03 -2.05 12.74
C THR A 185 -10.89 -3.31 12.70
N ALA A 186 -11.61 -3.65 13.76
CA ALA A 186 -12.50 -4.81 13.78
C ALA A 186 -13.58 -4.75 12.68
N GLU A 187 -14.23 -3.59 12.50
CA GLU A 187 -15.21 -3.36 11.43
C GLU A 187 -14.61 -3.56 10.03
N LEU A 188 -13.44 -2.98 9.79
CA LEU A 188 -12.74 -3.09 8.51
C LEU A 188 -12.34 -4.53 8.20
N MET A 189 -11.89 -5.29 9.20
CA MET A 189 -11.52 -6.70 9.03
C MET A 189 -12.74 -7.57 8.74
N ALA A 190 -13.87 -7.31 9.39
CA ALA A 190 -15.14 -7.98 9.09
C ALA A 190 -15.58 -7.70 7.64
N ALA A 191 -15.61 -6.42 7.24
CA ALA A 191 -15.98 -6.03 5.87
C ALA A 191 -15.03 -6.62 4.81
N GLY A 192 -13.73 -6.66 5.07
CA GLY A 192 -12.75 -7.30 4.19
C GLY A 192 -12.95 -8.81 4.09
N THR A 193 -13.32 -9.47 5.19
CA THR A 193 -13.65 -10.89 5.23
C THR A 193 -14.85 -11.20 4.35
N ASP A 194 -15.92 -10.42 4.46
CA ASP A 194 -17.15 -10.58 3.69
C ASP A 194 -16.91 -10.39 2.19
N ALA A 195 -16.17 -9.34 1.81
CA ALA A 195 -15.82 -9.06 0.42
C ALA A 195 -15.01 -10.20 -0.22
N LEU A 196 -14.04 -10.78 0.51
CA LEU A 196 -13.26 -11.91 0.03
C LEU A 196 -14.09 -13.19 -0.06
N THR A 197 -15.03 -13.40 0.87
CA THR A 197 -15.94 -14.55 0.84
C THR A 197 -16.85 -14.50 -0.38
N MET A 198 -17.37 -13.31 -0.72
CA MET A 198 -18.15 -13.10 -1.94
C MET A 198 -17.34 -13.48 -3.20
N ILE A 199 -16.06 -13.09 -3.27
CA ILE A 199 -15.18 -13.43 -4.40
C ILE A 199 -14.95 -14.94 -4.49
N GLU A 200 -14.63 -15.59 -3.37
CA GLU A 200 -14.37 -17.04 -3.33
C GLU A 200 -15.60 -17.85 -3.75
N GLN A 201 -16.78 -17.51 -3.23
CA GLN A 201 -18.04 -18.16 -3.60
C GLN A 201 -18.38 -17.94 -5.08
N GLY A 202 -18.13 -16.74 -5.60
CA GLY A 202 -18.33 -16.43 -7.03
C GLY A 202 -17.35 -17.13 -7.97
N CYS A 203 -16.21 -17.62 -7.47
CA CYS A 203 -15.25 -18.41 -8.26
C CYS A 203 -15.56 -19.91 -8.27
N THR A 204 -16.40 -20.38 -7.34
CA THR A 204 -16.79 -21.80 -7.22
C THR A 204 -18.11 -22.17 -7.91
N ALA A 205 -18.83 -21.18 -8.45
CA ALA A 205 -20.08 -21.36 -9.20
C ALA A 205 -19.82 -21.42 -10.71
#